data_AF-A0A1E8Q3C9-F1
#
_entry.id   AF-A0A1E8Q3C9-F1
#
_cell.length_a   1.000
_cell.length_b   1.000
_cell.length_c   1.000
_cell.angle_alpha   90.00
_cell.angle_beta   90.00
_cell.angle_gamma   90.00
#
_symmetry.space_group_name_H-M   'P 1'
#
loop_
_entity.id
_entity.type
_entity.pdbx_description
1 polymer ?
#
loop_
_entity_poly.entity_id
_entity_poly.type
_entity_poly.pdbx_seq_one_letter_code
_entity_poly.pdbx_strand_id
1 'polypeptide(L)'
;MTDARIPDRWLQDRRLQRLNDAHFRAFITSLVWSVTNRTDGVIEPEDLGLIPNFAAKSVQAMVAAGLWQPLEKGWLITDYVVTQTSKDQLVALENMRARERQKKARQRAQKKGDGAAVPGTVPGDVPWDNTGQDRPGKDRPGEGDHPTSVPDHPRWRGAGSDPFQEYN
;
A
#
# COMPACT_ATOMS: atom_id res chain seq x y z
N MET A 1 4.42 7.91 -6.79
CA MET A 1 4.22 6.48 -6.51
C MET A 1 2.73 6.24 -6.43
N THR A 2 2.23 5.26 -7.15
CA THR A 2 0.82 4.89 -7.24
C THR A 2 0.67 3.51 -6.64
N ASP A 3 -0.15 3.39 -5.62
CA ASP A 3 -0.32 2.14 -4.87
C ASP A 3 -1.66 1.53 -5.21
N ALA A 4 -1.66 0.26 -5.63
CA ALA A 4 -2.89 -0.49 -5.83
C ALA A 4 -3.47 -0.88 -4.46
N ARG A 5 -4.73 -0.51 -4.22
CA ARG A 5 -5.43 -0.81 -2.97
C ARG A 5 -6.17 -2.13 -3.07
N ILE A 6 -6.02 -2.97 -2.07
CA ILE A 6 -6.73 -4.25 -1.93
C ILE A 6 -7.60 -4.15 -0.68
N PRO A 7 -8.90 -3.84 -0.81
CA PRO A 7 -9.79 -3.66 0.34
C PRO A 7 -10.09 -4.98 1.05
N ASP A 8 -10.12 -4.97 2.39
CA ASP A 8 -10.43 -6.15 3.22
C ASP A 8 -11.76 -6.83 2.86
N ARG A 9 -12.75 -6.06 2.39
CA ARG A 9 -14.05 -6.60 1.94
C ARG A 9 -13.92 -7.64 0.82
N TRP A 10 -12.82 -7.64 0.07
CA TRP A 10 -12.55 -8.64 -0.97
C TRP A 10 -12.32 -10.04 -0.41
N LEU A 11 -11.93 -10.16 0.87
CA LEU A 11 -11.86 -11.44 1.57
C LEU A 11 -13.26 -12.10 1.72
N GLN A 12 -14.33 -11.30 1.65
CA GLN A 12 -15.70 -11.78 1.75
C GLN A 12 -16.43 -11.74 0.39
N ASP A 13 -15.79 -11.22 -0.66
CA ASP A 13 -16.41 -11.11 -1.98
C ASP A 13 -16.43 -12.48 -2.67
N ARG A 14 -17.64 -13.04 -2.78
CA ARG A 14 -17.88 -14.35 -3.42
C ARG A 14 -17.39 -14.40 -4.87
N ARG A 15 -17.32 -13.28 -5.58
CA ARG A 15 -16.81 -13.22 -6.95
C ARG A 15 -15.33 -13.58 -6.99
N LEU A 16 -14.55 -13.03 -6.06
CA LEU A 16 -13.11 -13.29 -5.93
C LEU A 16 -12.83 -14.66 -5.30
N GLN A 17 -13.57 -15.03 -4.26
CA GLN A 17 -13.41 -16.32 -3.56
C GLN A 17 -13.70 -17.55 -4.45
N ARG A 18 -14.41 -17.37 -5.56
CA ARG A 18 -14.73 -18.44 -6.53
C ARG A 18 -13.74 -18.54 -7.68
N LEU A 19 -12.82 -17.58 -7.80
CA LEU A 19 -11.75 -17.69 -8.78
C LEU A 19 -10.78 -18.79 -8.37
N ASN A 20 -10.16 -19.44 -9.36
CA ASN A 20 -8.99 -20.26 -9.10
C ASN A 20 -7.77 -19.36 -8.82
N ASP A 21 -6.70 -19.94 -8.29
CA ASP A 21 -5.48 -19.20 -7.93
C ASP A 21 -4.84 -18.48 -9.11
N ALA A 22 -4.96 -19.03 -10.32
CA ALA A 22 -4.41 -18.43 -11.53
C ALA A 22 -5.16 -17.16 -11.95
N HIS A 23 -6.50 -17.21 -11.97
CA HIS A 23 -7.36 -16.09 -12.30
C HIS A 23 -7.33 -15.03 -11.21
N PHE A 24 -7.26 -15.42 -9.93
CA PHE A 24 -7.09 -14.47 -8.83
C PHE A 24 -5.77 -13.70 -8.96
N ARG A 25 -4.65 -14.40 -9.21
CA ARG A 25 -3.36 -13.74 -9.47
C ARG A 25 -3.42 -12.83 -10.68
N ALA A 26 -4.01 -13.27 -11.78
CA ALA A 26 -4.19 -12.45 -12.98
C ALA A 26 -5.04 -11.20 -12.71
N PHE A 27 -6.05 -11.27 -11.85
CA PHE A 27 -6.86 -10.12 -11.46
C PHE A 27 -6.01 -9.10 -10.68
N ILE A 28 -5.24 -9.56 -9.70
CA ILE A 28 -4.36 -8.69 -8.90
C ILE A 28 -3.27 -8.05 -9.77
N THR A 29 -2.61 -8.82 -10.64
CA THR A 29 -1.56 -8.27 -11.52
C THR A 29 -2.14 -7.27 -12.53
N SER A 30 -3.35 -7.51 -13.04
CA SER A 30 -4.04 -6.56 -13.94
C SER A 30 -4.41 -5.26 -13.23
N LEU A 31 -4.88 -5.34 -11.98
CA LEU A 31 -5.18 -4.17 -11.17
C LEU A 31 -3.92 -3.33 -10.94
N VAL A 32 -2.83 -3.97 -10.52
CA VAL A 32 -1.54 -3.29 -10.30
C VAL A 32 -1.01 -2.67 -11.59
N TRP A 33 -1.11 -3.39 -12.71
CA TRP A 33 -0.75 -2.88 -14.04
C TRP A 33 -1.58 -1.64 -14.41
N SER A 34 -2.90 -1.68 -14.21
CA SER A 34 -3.80 -0.56 -14.53
C SER A 34 -3.50 0.68 -13.69
N VAL A 35 -3.26 0.51 -12.38
CA VAL A 35 -2.89 1.60 -11.47
C VAL A 35 -1.53 2.20 -11.86
N THR A 36 -0.56 1.35 -12.22
CA THR A 36 0.78 1.78 -12.62
C THR A 36 0.75 2.59 -13.92
N ASN A 37 -0.02 2.12 -14.90
CA ASN A 37 -0.16 2.77 -16.20
C ASN A 37 -1.22 3.88 -16.23
N ARG A 38 -1.93 4.10 -15.11
CA ARG A 38 -2.99 5.11 -14.95
C ARG A 38 -4.06 4.99 -16.03
N THR A 39 -4.51 3.76 -16.32
CA THR A 39 -5.54 3.47 -17.34
C THR A 39 -6.96 3.54 -16.79
N ASP A 40 -7.13 3.94 -15.53
CA ASP A 40 -8.43 4.06 -14.86
C ASP A 40 -9.27 2.77 -14.88
N GLY A 41 -8.60 1.62 -14.79
CA GLY A 41 -9.23 0.31 -14.80
C GLY A 41 -9.47 -0.26 -16.19
N VAL A 42 -9.16 0.47 -17.27
CA VAL A 42 -9.29 -0.01 -18.64
C VAL A 42 -8.11 -0.90 -18.99
N ILE A 43 -8.41 -2.06 -19.56
CA ILE A 43 -7.46 -3.04 -20.09
C ILE A 43 -7.83 -3.31 -21.54
N GLU A 44 -6.95 -2.96 -22.49
CA GLU A 44 -7.13 -3.29 -23.90
C GLU A 44 -6.60 -4.70 -24.22
N PRO A 45 -7.01 -5.31 -25.35
CA PRO A 45 -6.51 -6.63 -25.74
C PRO A 45 -4.98 -6.69 -25.88
N GLU A 46 -4.37 -5.61 -26.35
CA GLU A 46 -2.93 -5.47 -26.53
C GLU A 46 -2.17 -5.45 -25.19
N ASP A 47 -2.81 -4.95 -24.14
CA ASP A 47 -2.23 -4.84 -22.80
C ASP A 47 -2.09 -6.21 -22.12
N LEU A 48 -2.92 -7.18 -22.48
CA LEU A 48 -2.90 -8.51 -21.85
C LEU A 48 -1.54 -9.22 -22.00
N GLY A 49 -0.82 -8.95 -23.10
CA GLY A 49 0.53 -9.47 -23.32
C GLY A 49 1.61 -8.78 -22.47
N LEU A 50 1.32 -7.61 -21.92
CA LEU A 50 2.23 -6.83 -21.08
C LEU A 50 2.04 -7.13 -19.58
N ILE A 51 0.94 -7.77 -19.20
CA ILE A 51 0.65 -8.12 -17.81
C ILE A 51 1.40 -9.42 -17.46
N PRO A 52 2.33 -9.39 -16.47
CA PRO A 52 3.11 -10.57 -16.12
C PRO A 52 2.24 -11.74 -15.66
N ASN A 53 2.60 -12.95 -16.09
CA ASN A 53 1.97 -14.22 -15.70
C ASN A 53 0.45 -14.25 -15.91
N PHE A 54 -0.06 -13.56 -16.94
CA PHE A 54 -1.49 -13.51 -17.23
C PHE A 54 -1.99 -14.89 -17.69
N ALA A 55 -2.84 -15.53 -16.87
CA ALA A 55 -3.30 -16.88 -17.16
C ALA A 55 -4.32 -16.93 -18.31
N ALA A 56 -4.29 -18.01 -19.09
CA ALA A 56 -5.30 -18.26 -20.12
C ALA A 56 -6.71 -18.33 -19.54
N LYS A 57 -7.72 -17.89 -20.31
CA LYS A 57 -9.15 -17.84 -19.91
C LYS A 57 -9.47 -16.94 -18.70
N SER A 58 -8.48 -16.24 -18.12
CA SER A 58 -8.67 -15.25 -17.05
C SER A 58 -9.73 -14.21 -17.39
N VAL A 59 -9.69 -13.65 -18.61
CA VAL A 59 -10.68 -12.64 -19.07
C VAL A 59 -12.10 -13.21 -19.01
N GLN A 60 -12.31 -14.42 -19.52
CA GLN A 60 -13.63 -15.06 -19.51
C GLN A 60 -14.13 -15.29 -18.09
N ALA A 61 -13.25 -15.73 -17.18
CA ALA A 61 -13.59 -15.95 -15.78
C ALA A 61 -13.93 -14.64 -15.06
N MET A 62 -13.19 -13.56 -15.29
CA MET A 62 -13.44 -12.25 -14.66
C MET A 62 -14.72 -11.60 -15.17
N VAL A 63 -15.01 -11.72 -16.47
CA VAL A 63 -16.27 -11.26 -17.06
C VAL A 63 -17.45 -12.08 -16.53
N ALA A 64 -17.33 -13.41 -16.51
CA ALA A 64 -18.38 -14.28 -15.96
C ALA A 64 -18.64 -14.04 -14.46
N ALA A 65 -17.60 -13.69 -13.70
CA ALA A 65 -17.70 -13.32 -12.29
C ALA A 65 -18.19 -11.88 -12.06
N GLY A 66 -18.35 -11.06 -13.12
CA GLY A 66 -18.73 -9.64 -13.00
C GLY A 66 -17.66 -8.75 -12.39
N LEU A 67 -16.40 -9.21 -12.36
CA LEU A 67 -15.25 -8.42 -11.91
C LEU A 67 -14.75 -7.48 -12.99
N TRP A 68 -14.93 -7.87 -14.25
CA TRP A 68 -14.63 -7.06 -15.44
C TRP A 68 -15.91 -6.84 -16.23
N GLN A 69 -16.08 -5.62 -16.74
CA GLN A 69 -17.15 -5.22 -17.64
C GLN A 69 -16.60 -5.12 -19.06
N PRO A 70 -17.19 -5.81 -20.06
CA PRO A 70 -16.78 -5.65 -21.45
C PRO A 70 -17.09 -4.22 -21.94
N LEU A 71 -16.15 -3.63 -22.66
CA LEU A 71 -16.32 -2.38 -23.39
C LEU A 71 -16.32 -2.65 -24.90
N GLU A 72 -16.58 -1.62 -25.70
CA GLU A 72 -16.42 -1.69 -27.16
C GLU A 72 -14.99 -2.09 -27.55
N LYS A 73 -13.99 -1.52 -26.83
CA LYS A 73 -12.59 -1.88 -26.95
C LYS A 73 -12.04 -2.26 -25.57
N GLY A 74 -11.85 -3.56 -25.36
CA GLY A 74 -11.26 -4.10 -24.13
C GLY A 74 -12.25 -4.28 -22.98
N TRP A 75 -11.77 -4.09 -21.75
CA TRP A 75 -12.52 -4.34 -20.52
C TRP A 75 -12.25 -3.28 -19.47
N LEU A 76 -13.23 -3.05 -18.59
CA LEU A 76 -13.11 -2.19 -17.42
C LEU A 76 -13.15 -3.05 -16.15
N ILE A 77 -12.24 -2.82 -15.21
CA ILE A 77 -12.33 -3.38 -13.86
C ILE A 77 -13.51 -2.72 -13.12
N THR A 78 -14.56 -3.48 -12.82
CA THR A 78 -15.87 -2.96 -12.35
C THR A 78 -15.75 -2.03 -11.15
N ASP A 79 -14.98 -2.42 -10.13
CA ASP A 79 -14.87 -1.67 -8.87
C ASP A 79 -13.65 -0.73 -8.83
N TYR A 80 -13.05 -0.41 -9.98
CA TYR A 80 -11.83 0.41 -10.02
C TYR A 80 -12.03 1.79 -9.40
N VAL A 81 -13.05 2.54 -9.85
CA VAL A 81 -13.32 3.91 -9.37
C VAL A 81 -13.63 3.95 -7.87
N VAL A 82 -14.20 2.87 -7.32
CA VAL A 82 -14.54 2.77 -5.89
C VAL A 82 -13.32 2.47 -5.03
N THR A 83 -12.33 1.76 -5.58
CA THR A 83 -11.21 1.23 -4.80
C THR A 83 -9.89 1.99 -5.06
N GLN A 84 -9.72 2.52 -6.27
CA GLN A 84 -8.49 3.14 -6.74
C GLN A 84 -8.64 4.65 -6.93
N THR A 85 -7.50 5.34 -7.01
CA THR A 85 -7.45 6.77 -7.34
C THR A 85 -7.41 6.90 -8.85
N SER A 86 -8.24 7.78 -9.43
CA SER A 86 -8.20 8.00 -10.88
C SER A 86 -6.98 8.81 -11.31
N LYS A 87 -6.64 8.76 -12.60
CA LYS A 87 -5.58 9.56 -13.23
C LYS A 87 -5.77 11.05 -12.97
N ASP A 88 -6.98 11.56 -13.15
CA ASP A 88 -7.30 12.98 -12.94
C ASP A 88 -7.11 13.41 -11.49
N GLN A 89 -7.51 12.56 -10.55
CA GLN A 89 -7.28 12.79 -9.12
C GLN A 89 -5.78 12.83 -8.79
N LEU A 90 -4.99 11.93 -9.39
CA LEU A 90 -3.53 11.93 -9.22
C LEU A 90 -2.90 13.22 -9.77
N VAL A 91 -3.30 13.67 -10.95
CA VAL A 91 -2.84 14.93 -11.54
C VAL A 91 -3.20 16.13 -10.66
N ALA A 92 -4.43 16.16 -10.12
CA ALA A 92 -4.86 17.20 -9.19
C ALA A 92 -3.99 17.24 -7.93
N LEU A 93 -3.71 16.07 -7.33
CA LEU A 93 -2.84 15.95 -6.15
C LEU A 93 -1.39 16.37 -6.45
N GLU A 94 -0.86 16.00 -7.62
CA GLU A 94 0.48 16.40 -8.06
C GLU A 94 0.58 17.93 -8.21
N ASN A 95 -0.42 18.55 -8.83
CA ASN A 95 -0.52 20.00 -8.99
C ASN A 95 -0.64 20.73 -7.64
N MET A 96 -1.46 20.22 -6.72
CA MET A 96 -1.57 20.77 -5.36
C MET A 96 -0.23 20.73 -4.63
N ARG A 97 0.46 19.59 -4.64
CA ARG A 97 1.78 19.44 -4.02
C ARG A 97 2.82 20.38 -4.64
N ALA A 98 2.78 20.58 -5.96
CA ALA A 98 3.67 21.52 -6.64
C ALA A 98 3.42 22.97 -6.17
N ARG A 99 2.15 23.39 -6.10
CA ARG A 99 1.77 24.73 -5.61
C ARG A 99 2.19 24.95 -4.16
N GLU A 100 2.02 23.96 -3.29
CA GLU A 100 2.45 24.05 -1.90
C GLU A 100 3.97 24.19 -1.76
N ARG A 101 4.73 23.43 -2.55
CA ARG A 101 6.21 23.55 -2.58
C ARG A 101 6.63 24.95 -3.00
N GLN A 102 6.00 25.50 -4.05
CA GLN A 102 6.28 26.87 -4.51
C GLN A 102 5.93 27.91 -3.45
N LYS A 103 4.76 27.80 -2.80
CA LYS A 103 4.35 28.71 -1.72
C LYS A 103 5.33 28.67 -0.55
N LYS A 104 5.71 27.47 -0.09
CA LYS A 104 6.70 27.30 0.98
C LYS A 104 8.08 27.85 0.59
N ALA A 105 8.51 27.67 -0.66
CA ALA A 105 9.78 28.22 -1.15
C ALA A 105 9.76 29.77 -1.16
N ARG A 106 8.68 30.39 -1.64
CA ARG A 106 8.51 31.85 -1.61
C ARG A 106 8.54 32.41 -0.19
N GLN A 107 7.83 31.78 0.74
CA GLN A 107 7.82 32.19 2.15
C GLN A 107 9.22 32.09 2.78
N ARG A 108 10.00 31.06 2.45
CA ARG A 108 11.39 30.92 2.92
C ARG A 108 12.32 31.98 2.32
N ALA A 109 12.13 32.34 1.06
CA ALA A 109 12.90 33.40 0.41
C ALA A 109 12.60 34.78 1.02
N GLN A 110 11.33 35.09 1.27
CA GLN A 110 10.92 36.34 1.93
C GLN A 110 11.51 36.46 3.35
N LYS A 111 11.42 35.40 4.16
CA LYS A 111 12.03 35.38 5.50
C LYS A 111 13.56 35.51 5.50
N LYS A 112 14.24 35.13 4.42
CA LYS A 112 15.69 35.35 4.27
C LYS A 112 16.03 36.78 3.82
N GLY A 113 15.13 37.45 3.10
CA GLY A 113 15.28 38.85 2.69
C GLY A 113 15.04 39.84 3.83
N ASP A 114 14.08 39.55 4.72
CA ASP A 114 13.74 40.41 5.86
C ASP A 114 14.69 40.22 7.08
N GLY A 115 15.67 39.31 6.97
CA GLY A 115 16.63 38.96 8.02
C GLY A 115 18.05 39.50 7.79
N ALA A 116 18.27 40.41 6.84
CA ALA A 116 19.54 41.09 6.65
C ALA A 116 19.67 42.31 7.59
N ALA A 117 19.63 42.06 8.90
CA ALA A 117 20.00 43.06 9.90
C ALA A 117 20.73 42.39 11.08
N VAL A 118 22.06 42.60 11.08
CA VAL A 118 23.04 42.50 12.20
C VAL A 118 23.39 41.08 12.71
N PRO A 119 24.65 40.60 12.52
CA PRO A 119 25.21 39.56 13.36
C PRO A 119 25.58 40.17 14.72
N GLY A 120 24.63 40.14 15.66
CA GLY A 120 24.92 40.38 17.06
C GLY A 120 25.70 39.20 17.63
N THR A 121 26.99 39.40 17.90
CA THR A 121 27.80 38.54 18.75
C THR A 121 27.09 38.37 20.09
N VAL A 122 26.48 37.20 20.33
CA VAL A 122 26.03 36.80 21.67
C VAL A 122 27.19 36.01 22.30
N PRO A 123 27.85 36.54 23.34
CA PRO A 123 28.81 35.77 24.14
C PRO A 123 28.06 34.63 24.81
N GLY A 124 28.66 33.43 24.77
CA GLY A 124 28.08 32.22 25.30
C GLY A 124 27.78 32.32 26.79
N ASP A 125 26.65 31.74 27.17
CA ASP A 125 26.49 31.16 28.49
C ASP A 125 25.84 29.79 28.29
N VAL A 126 26.70 28.77 28.25
CA VAL A 126 26.33 27.36 28.15
C VAL A 126 26.58 26.79 29.53
N PRO A 127 25.55 26.49 30.33
CA PRO A 127 25.71 25.60 31.47
C PRO A 127 25.81 24.17 30.94
N TRP A 128 27.06 23.74 30.76
CA TRP A 128 27.44 22.34 30.66
C TRP A 128 27.30 21.72 32.05
N ASP A 129 26.23 20.96 32.28
CA ASP A 129 26.25 19.70 33.05
C ASP A 129 24.84 19.19 33.31
N ASN A 130 24.54 18.03 32.73
CA ASN A 130 24.06 16.88 33.50
C ASN A 130 24.07 15.66 32.57
N THR A 131 25.28 15.12 32.45
CA THR A 131 25.60 13.71 32.69
C THR A 131 24.41 12.82 33.07
N GLY A 132 24.40 11.65 32.43
CA GLY A 132 23.37 10.62 32.54
C GLY A 132 22.83 10.42 33.94
N GLN A 133 21.51 10.54 34.05
CA GLN A 133 20.78 9.81 35.08
C GLN A 133 20.25 8.53 34.47
N ASP A 134 21.00 7.47 34.74
CA ASP A 134 20.51 6.10 34.75
C ASP A 134 19.19 6.07 35.51
N ARG A 135 18.13 5.60 34.85
CA ARG A 135 16.90 5.24 35.54
C ARG A 135 17.22 4.01 36.39
N PRO A 136 17.07 4.07 37.73
CA PRO A 136 17.26 2.91 38.57
C PRO A 136 16.20 1.87 38.24
N GLY A 137 16.66 0.62 38.12
CA GLY A 137 15.84 -0.55 37.87
C GLY A 137 14.68 -0.64 38.86
N LYS A 138 13.50 -0.97 38.32
CA LYS A 138 12.53 -1.77 39.06
C LYS A 138 12.49 -3.12 38.39
N ASP A 139 13.08 -4.08 39.09
CA ASP A 139 12.94 -5.50 38.84
C ASP A 139 11.47 -5.84 38.61
N ARG A 140 11.19 -6.54 37.51
CA ARG A 140 9.95 -7.29 37.35
C ARG A 140 10.17 -8.67 37.98
N PRO A 141 9.58 -8.99 39.14
CA PRO A 141 9.43 -10.37 39.53
C PRO A 141 8.25 -10.93 38.73
N GLY A 142 8.54 -11.86 37.83
CA GLY A 142 7.54 -12.49 36.98
C GLY A 142 8.12 -13.60 36.13
N GLU A 143 9.02 -14.39 36.71
CA GLU A 143 9.36 -15.71 36.19
C GLU A 143 8.23 -16.65 36.61
N GLY A 144 7.16 -16.63 35.83
CA GLY A 144 6.09 -17.61 35.89
C GLY A 144 6.28 -18.57 34.73
N ASP A 145 6.39 -19.85 35.06
CA ASP A 145 6.32 -21.01 34.18
C ASP A 145 5.78 -20.70 32.78
N HIS A 146 6.62 -20.88 31.76
CA HIS A 146 6.10 -21.13 30.43
C HIS A 146 5.57 -22.58 30.43
N PRO A 147 4.24 -22.82 30.42
CA PRO A 147 3.77 -24.15 30.08
C PRO A 147 4.30 -24.45 28.66
N THR A 148 5.05 -25.55 28.53
CA THR A 148 5.36 -26.20 27.26
C THR A 148 4.09 -26.79 26.66
N SER A 149 3.05 -25.96 26.48
CA SER A 149 1.94 -26.29 25.60
C SER A 149 2.34 -25.84 24.21
N VAL A 150 2.64 -26.80 23.34
CA VAL A 150 2.66 -26.60 21.88
C VAL A 150 1.42 -25.75 21.55
N PRO A 151 1.56 -24.55 20.95
CA PRO A 151 0.40 -23.79 20.53
C PRO A 151 -0.41 -24.69 19.60
N ASP A 152 -1.65 -25.00 19.99
CA ASP A 152 -2.59 -25.70 19.12
C ASP A 152 -2.84 -24.76 17.93
N HIS A 153 -2.04 -24.91 16.88
CA HIS A 153 -2.12 -24.08 15.70
C HIS A 153 -3.53 -24.24 15.12
N PRO A 154 -4.19 -23.13 14.72
CA PRO A 154 -5.51 -23.22 14.14
C PRO A 154 -5.45 -24.16 12.92
N ARG A 155 -6.31 -25.20 12.93
CA ARG A 155 -6.36 -26.22 11.88
C ARG A 155 -6.30 -25.59 10.49
N TRP A 156 -5.29 -25.96 9.70
CA TRP A 156 -5.14 -25.52 8.32
C TRP A 156 -6.41 -25.85 7.51
N ARG A 157 -6.92 -24.85 6.79
CA ARG A 157 -8.10 -24.98 5.92
C ARG A 157 -7.80 -24.69 4.45
N GLY A 158 -6.55 -24.45 4.11
CA GLY A 158 -6.14 -24.25 2.72
C GLY A 158 -5.99 -25.58 1.98
N ALA A 159 -5.76 -25.50 0.68
CA ALA A 159 -5.43 -26.67 -0.13
C ALA A 159 -3.99 -27.13 0.15
N GLY A 160 -3.74 -28.44 0.07
CA GLY A 160 -2.41 -29.04 0.27
C GLY A 160 -2.13 -29.48 1.71
N SER A 161 -0.91 -29.97 1.93
CA SER A 161 -0.41 -30.36 3.25
C SER A 161 -0.43 -29.16 4.21
N ASP A 162 -0.69 -29.43 5.49
CA ASP A 162 -0.70 -28.39 6.52
C ASP A 162 0.72 -27.83 6.68
N PRO A 163 0.96 -26.54 6.36
CA PRO A 163 2.29 -25.95 6.38
C PRO A 163 2.86 -25.86 7.81
N PHE A 164 2.03 -26.01 8.85
CA PHE A 164 2.48 -26.02 10.23
C PHE A 164 3.04 -27.37 10.67
N GLN A 165 2.86 -28.44 9.88
CA GLN A 165 3.46 -29.74 10.16
C GLN A 165 4.99 -29.74 10.07
N GLU A 166 5.57 -28.84 9.28
CA GLU A 166 7.04 -28.73 9.15
C GLU A 166 7.70 -28.02 10.34
N TYR A 167 6.91 -27.44 11.25
CA TYR A 167 7.38 -26.62 12.37
C TYR A 167 7.16 -27.25 13.75
N ASN A 168 6.67 -28.49 13.81
CA ASN A 168 6.50 -29.30 15.03
C ASN A 168 7.55 -30.43 15.09
#